data_AF-A0A429MJD7-F1
#
_entry.id   AF-A0A429MJD7-F1
#
_cell.length_a   1.000
_cell.length_b   1.000
_cell.length_c   1.000
_cell.angle_alpha   90.00
_cell.angle_beta   90.00
_cell.angle_gamma   90.00
#
_symmetry.space_group_name_H-M   'P 1'
#
loop_
_entity.id
_entity.type
_entity.pdbx_description
1 polymer ?
#
loop_
_entity_poly.entity_id
_entity_poly.type
_entity_poly.pdbx_seq_one_letter_code
_entity_poly.pdbx_strand_id
1 'polypeptide(L)'
;PIYSVEVTPTGLIRFEGKQYTKAIGVKEIQGSVKDYQKLADELKTYRPQTGTQSKTAGCQQTATDMPSYYITWIQPNGTETKLSHYTGCISPANNRLNKVMEKLPEQLGIKDLI
;
A
#
# COMPACT_ATOMS: atom_id res chain seq x y z
N PRO A 1 -4.02 -1.05 -13.19
CA PRO A 1 -2.94 -0.04 -13.14
C PRO A 1 -1.70 -0.64 -12.46
N ILE A 2 -0.50 -0.26 -12.89
CA ILE A 2 0.79 -0.62 -12.28
C ILE A 2 1.51 0.67 -11.91
N TYR A 3 1.76 0.86 -10.60
CA TYR A 3 2.42 2.03 -10.05
C TYR A 3 3.04 1.71 -8.69
N SER A 4 3.93 2.59 -8.22
CA SER A 4 4.47 2.60 -6.86
C SER A 4 4.21 3.94 -6.19
N VAL A 5 4.07 3.90 -4.86
CA VAL A 5 3.91 5.09 -4.03
C VAL A 5 4.83 4.95 -2.83
N GLU A 6 5.67 5.95 -2.62
CA GLU A 6 6.44 6.10 -1.40
C GLU A 6 5.84 7.24 -0.59
N VAL A 7 5.62 7.01 0.70
CA VAL A 7 5.09 8.02 1.62
C VAL A 7 6.08 8.17 2.78
N THR A 8 6.62 9.36 2.94
CA THR A 8 7.60 9.65 4.00
C THR A 8 6.91 10.16 5.28
N PRO A 9 7.59 10.11 6.43
CA PRO A 9 7.08 10.71 7.67
C PRO A 9 6.81 12.23 7.58
N THR A 10 7.42 12.92 6.63
CA THR A 10 7.20 14.36 6.38
C THR A 10 5.94 14.63 5.56
N GLY A 11 5.22 13.57 5.14
CA GLY A 11 4.05 13.66 4.27
C GLY A 11 4.39 13.85 2.79
N LEU A 12 5.67 13.75 2.40
CA LEU A 12 6.04 13.74 0.99
C LEU A 12 5.57 12.43 0.37
N ILE A 13 4.89 12.53 -0.76
CA ILE A 13 4.39 11.40 -1.53
C ILE A 13 5.10 11.40 -2.88
N ARG A 14 5.80 10.31 -3.18
CA ARG A 14 6.42 10.07 -4.48
C ARG A 14 5.64 8.98 -5.21
N PHE A 15 4.86 9.40 -6.21
CA PHE A 15 4.13 8.50 -7.11
C PHE A 15 5.00 8.20 -8.33
N GLU A 16 5.04 6.93 -8.74
CA GLU A 16 5.66 6.50 -9.98
C GLU A 16 4.68 5.62 -10.77
N GLY A 17 4.08 6.19 -11.82
CA GLY A 17 3.18 5.47 -12.72
C GLY A 17 3.97 4.69 -13.78
N LYS A 18 3.66 3.40 -13.96
CA LYS A 18 4.38 2.51 -14.89
C LYS A 18 3.52 2.08 -16.07
N GLN A 19 2.34 1.51 -15.81
CA GLN A 19 1.46 0.99 -16.87
C GLN A 19 -0.01 1.14 -16.50
N TYR A 20 -0.86 1.41 -17.51
CA TYR A 20 -2.30 1.60 -17.31
C TYR A 20 -2.61 2.62 -16.20
N THR A 21 -1.83 3.70 -16.16
CA THR A 21 -2.02 4.84 -15.27
C THR A 21 -2.20 6.10 -16.09
N LYS A 22 -2.98 7.07 -15.60
CA LYS A 22 -3.17 8.35 -16.29
C LYS A 22 -1.87 9.17 -16.34
N ALA A 23 -1.10 9.19 -15.26
CA ALA A 23 0.21 9.84 -15.22
C ALA A 23 1.33 8.79 -15.27
N ILE A 24 2.24 8.92 -16.24
CA ILE A 24 3.42 8.06 -16.37
C ILE A 24 4.66 8.76 -15.81
N GLY A 25 5.55 8.00 -15.19
CA GLY A 25 6.77 8.49 -14.57
C GLY A 25 6.55 9.05 -13.16
N VAL A 26 7.53 9.80 -12.68
CA VAL A 26 7.57 10.27 -11.29
C VAL A 26 6.78 11.58 -11.13
N LYS A 27 5.95 11.63 -10.08
CA LYS A 27 5.28 12.82 -9.58
C LYS A 27 5.48 12.92 -8.08
N GLU A 28 5.88 14.08 -7.60
CA GLU A 28 5.99 14.37 -6.17
C GLU A 28 4.84 15.27 -5.76
N ILE A 29 4.19 14.90 -4.67
CA ILE A 29 3.04 15.61 -4.11
C ILE A 29 3.35 15.84 -2.63
N GLN A 30 3.12 17.07 -2.18
CA GLN A 30 3.12 17.35 -0.75
C GLN A 30 1.77 16.95 -0.18
N GLY A 31 1.75 15.82 0.53
CA GLY A 31 0.61 15.37 1.31
C GLY A 31 0.64 15.91 2.75
N SER A 32 -0.15 15.28 3.61
CA SER A 32 -0.25 15.63 5.02
C SER A 32 0.52 14.65 5.91
N VAL A 33 1.24 15.18 6.91
CA VAL A 33 1.83 14.38 7.99
C VAL A 33 0.77 13.57 8.73
N LYS A 34 -0.45 14.12 8.86
CA LYS A 34 -1.58 13.44 9.50
C LYS A 34 -2.03 12.21 8.71
N ASP A 35 -2.02 12.29 7.37
CA ASP A 35 -2.40 11.17 6.52
C ASP A 35 -1.35 10.06 6.54
N TYR A 36 -0.07 10.42 6.64
CA TYR A 36 1.01 9.46 6.92
C TYR A 36 0.81 8.74 8.25
N GLN A 37 0.58 9.48 9.34
CA GLN A 37 0.38 8.89 10.68
C GLN A 37 -0.81 7.95 10.70
N LYS A 38 -1.94 8.38 10.13
CA LYS A 38 -3.15 7.55 10.01
C LYS A 38 -2.88 6.28 9.21
N LEU A 39 -2.17 6.38 8.08
CA LEU A 39 -1.77 5.22 7.28
C LEU A 39 -0.87 4.26 8.07
N ALA A 40 0.13 4.80 8.77
CA ALA A 40 1.05 4.00 9.59
C ALA A 40 0.31 3.25 10.70
N ASP A 41 -0.67 3.90 11.34
CA ASP A 41 -1.50 3.30 12.38
C ASP A 41 -2.44 2.21 11.83
N GLU A 42 -3.13 2.47 10.70
CA GLU A 42 -4.02 1.49 10.05
C GLU A 42 -3.26 0.24 9.60
N LEU A 43 -2.01 0.40 9.14
CA LEU A 43 -1.17 -0.70 8.67
C LEU A 43 -0.40 -1.42 9.78
N LYS A 44 -0.34 -0.85 10.99
CA LYS A 44 0.46 -1.37 12.10
C LYS A 44 0.14 -2.83 12.44
N THR A 45 -1.14 -3.20 12.45
CA THR A 45 -1.58 -4.57 12.77
C THR A 45 -1.29 -5.59 11.66
N TYR A 46 -1.01 -5.13 10.44
CA TYR A 46 -0.70 -6.01 9.31
C TYR A 46 0.81 -6.15 9.07
N ARG A 47 1.62 -5.29 9.68
CA ARG A 47 3.08 -5.32 9.55
C ARG A 47 3.63 -6.63 10.13
N PRO A 48 4.35 -7.44 9.32
CA PRO A 48 5.03 -8.64 9.81
C PRO A 48 6.12 -8.31 10.85
N GLN A 49 6.73 -9.35 11.42
CA GLN A 49 7.91 -9.19 12.26
C GLN A 49 9.00 -8.40 11.49
N THR A 50 9.63 -7.42 12.15
CA THR A 50 10.66 -6.57 11.55
C THR A 50 11.74 -7.39 10.86
N GLY A 51 12.08 -7.02 9.63
CA GLY A 51 13.11 -7.69 8.81
C GLY A 51 12.61 -8.93 8.08
N THR A 52 11.33 -9.29 8.22
CA THR A 52 10.75 -10.46 7.54
C THR A 52 9.89 -10.06 6.34
N GLN A 53 9.69 -11.04 5.46
CA GLN A 53 8.74 -10.97 4.36
C GLN A 53 7.62 -11.99 4.60
N SER A 54 6.38 -11.57 4.40
CA SER A 54 5.21 -12.44 4.55
C SER A 54 4.20 -12.18 3.44
N LYS A 55 3.28 -13.13 3.27
CA LYS A 55 2.09 -12.97 2.43
C LYS A 55 0.85 -13.11 3.29
N THR A 56 -0.21 -12.38 2.98
CA THR A 56 -1.50 -12.60 3.66
C THR A 56 -1.95 -14.04 3.48
N ALA A 57 -2.43 -14.66 4.56
CA ALA A 57 -2.83 -16.06 4.62
C ALA A 57 -4.33 -16.18 4.98
N GLY A 58 -4.80 -17.42 5.21
CA GLY A 58 -6.19 -17.67 5.65
C GLY A 58 -7.24 -17.41 4.57
N CYS A 59 -6.92 -17.76 3.32
CA CYS A 59 -7.85 -17.67 2.22
C CYS A 59 -9.00 -18.65 2.39
N GLN A 60 -10.24 -18.16 2.40
CA GLN A 60 -11.43 -19.01 2.43
C GLN A 60 -12.02 -19.17 1.04
N GLN A 61 -12.01 -18.11 0.25
CA GLN A 61 -12.44 -18.11 -1.14
C GLN A 61 -11.47 -17.27 -1.98
N THR A 62 -11.43 -17.55 -3.28
CA THR A 62 -10.53 -16.86 -4.21
C THR A 62 -11.32 -16.33 -5.40
N ALA A 63 -11.28 -15.02 -5.61
CA ALA A 63 -11.64 -14.38 -6.86
C ALA A 63 -10.38 -14.18 -7.72
N THR A 64 -10.48 -14.42 -9.02
CA THR A 64 -9.39 -14.21 -9.98
C THR A 64 -9.37 -12.76 -10.48
N ASP A 65 -8.30 -12.37 -11.17
CA ASP A 65 -8.19 -11.07 -11.86
C ASP A 65 -8.26 -9.83 -10.94
N MET A 66 -8.04 -10.04 -9.65
CA MET A 66 -8.00 -9.00 -8.63
C MET A 66 -6.59 -8.39 -8.45
N PRO A 67 -6.46 -7.13 -7.98
CA PRO A 67 -5.17 -6.51 -7.74
C PRO A 67 -4.31 -7.18 -6.64
N SER A 68 -3.00 -7.03 -6.75
CA SER A 68 -2.01 -7.34 -5.70
C SER A 68 -1.36 -6.05 -5.19
N TYR A 69 -1.14 -5.98 -3.88
CA TYR A 69 -0.39 -4.93 -3.22
C TYR A 69 0.89 -5.48 -2.60
N TYR A 70 1.99 -4.75 -2.74
CA TYR A 70 3.27 -5.05 -2.14
C TYR A 70 3.66 -3.89 -1.22
N ILE A 71 3.57 -4.12 0.09
CA ILE A 71 3.76 -3.08 1.11
C ILE A 71 5.12 -3.29 1.75
N THR A 72 5.95 -2.25 1.72
CA THR A 72 7.29 -2.27 2.32
C THR A 72 7.39 -1.19 3.38
N TRP A 73 7.78 -1.59 4.60
CA TRP A 73 8.19 -0.67 5.65
C TRP A 73 9.71 -0.60 5.68
N ILE A 74 10.26 0.61 5.52
CA ILE A 74 11.71 0.85 5.52
C ILE A 74 12.06 1.59 6.81
N GLN A 75 12.99 1.03 7.60
CA GLN A 75 13.53 1.68 8.78
C GLN A 75 14.69 2.62 8.41
N PRO A 76 15.05 3.60 9.27
CA PRO A 76 16.19 4.49 9.01
C PRO A 76 17.53 3.78 8.80
N ASN A 77 17.71 2.58 9.36
CA ASN A 77 18.89 1.74 9.17
C ASN A 77 18.86 0.90 7.88
N GLY A 78 17.87 1.10 7.00
CA GLY A 78 17.69 0.35 5.76
C GLY A 78 16.99 -1.01 5.92
N THR A 79 16.61 -1.42 7.13
CA THR A 79 15.90 -2.70 7.33
C THR A 79 14.52 -2.64 6.69
N GLU A 80 14.24 -3.58 5.79
CA GLU A 80 12.95 -3.71 5.12
C GLU A 80 12.08 -4.78 5.79
N THR A 81 10.80 -4.49 5.94
CA THR A 81 9.76 -5.47 6.29
C THR A 81 8.75 -5.49 5.15
N LYS A 82 8.30 -6.66 4.68
CA LYS A 82 7.50 -6.77 3.45
C LYS A 82 6.24 -7.59 3.64
N LEU A 83 5.11 -7.08 3.13
CA LEU A 83 3.84 -7.81 3.04
C LEU A 83 3.35 -7.85 1.59
N SER A 84 3.17 -9.05 1.06
CA SER A 84 2.46 -9.26 -0.20
C SER A 84 0.99 -9.60 0.08
N HIS A 85 0.08 -8.87 -0.56
CA HIS A 85 -1.34 -9.02 -0.35
C HIS A 85 -2.10 -9.14 -1.67
N TYR A 86 -2.81 -10.24 -1.86
CA TYR A 86 -3.70 -10.44 -3.02
C TYR A 86 -5.14 -10.16 -2.60
N THR A 87 -5.77 -9.16 -3.21
CA THR A 87 -7.14 -8.74 -2.81
C THR A 87 -8.22 -9.75 -3.18
N GLY A 88 -7.94 -10.61 -4.17
CA GLY A 88 -8.83 -11.72 -4.53
C GLY A 88 -8.89 -12.82 -3.49
N CYS A 89 -8.04 -12.80 -2.46
CA CYS A 89 -8.10 -13.75 -1.37
C CYS A 89 -9.11 -13.32 -0.30
N ILE A 90 -10.32 -13.87 -0.37
CA ILE A 90 -11.47 -13.42 0.43
C ILE A 90 -11.47 -14.14 1.79
N SER A 91 -11.44 -13.34 2.84
CA SER A 91 -11.64 -13.74 4.24
C SER A 91 -11.97 -12.50 5.08
N PRO A 92 -12.56 -12.61 6.28
CA PRO A 92 -12.86 -11.45 7.12
C PRO A 92 -11.64 -10.56 7.44
N ALA A 93 -10.45 -11.17 7.60
CA ALA A 93 -9.21 -10.43 7.85
C ALA A 93 -8.71 -9.71 6.60
N ASN A 94 -8.70 -10.40 5.45
CA ASN A 94 -8.26 -9.80 4.18
C ASN A 94 -9.23 -8.72 3.70
N ASN A 95 -10.54 -8.89 3.92
CA ASN A 95 -11.54 -7.87 3.57
C ASN A 95 -11.33 -6.55 4.33
N ARG A 96 -10.76 -6.58 5.54
CA ARG A 96 -10.39 -5.35 6.25
C ARG A 96 -9.19 -4.67 5.60
N LEU A 97 -8.17 -5.44 5.19
CA LEU A 97 -7.01 -4.90 4.49
C LEU A 97 -7.37 -4.38 3.10
N ASN A 98 -8.23 -5.08 2.35
CA ASN A 98 -8.78 -4.62 1.07
C ASN A 98 -9.38 -3.21 1.21
N LYS A 99 -10.23 -2.99 2.21
CA LYS A 99 -10.85 -1.68 2.47
C LYS A 99 -9.86 -0.57 2.81
N VAL A 100 -8.73 -0.91 3.45
CA VAL A 100 -7.65 0.06 3.68
C VAL A 100 -7.01 0.40 2.33
N MET A 101 -6.60 -0.62 1.57
CA MET A 101 -5.94 -0.45 0.26
C MET A 101 -6.78 0.33 -0.75
N GLU A 102 -8.09 0.07 -0.82
CA GLU A 102 -9.04 0.74 -1.72
C GLU A 102 -9.15 2.25 -1.44
N LYS A 103 -9.00 2.67 -0.18
CA LYS A 103 -9.11 4.08 0.21
C LYS A 103 -7.81 4.86 0.05
N LEU A 104 -6.67 4.17 -0.06
CA LEU A 104 -5.35 4.81 -0.09
C LEU A 104 -5.21 5.84 -1.22
N PRO A 105 -5.62 5.58 -2.47
CA PRO A 105 -5.43 6.55 -3.53
C PRO A 105 -6.10 7.90 -3.26
N GLU A 106 -7.28 7.87 -2.63
CA GLU A 106 -8.04 9.06 -2.29
C GLU A 106 -7.44 9.78 -1.08
N GLN A 107 -7.10 9.03 -0.02
CA GLN A 107 -6.45 9.58 1.17
C GLN A 107 -5.09 10.23 0.85
N LEU A 108 -4.35 9.68 -0.10
CA LEU A 108 -3.04 10.19 -0.52
C LEU A 108 -3.12 11.26 -1.62
N GLY A 109 -4.32 11.59 -2.11
CA GLY A 109 -4.49 12.60 -3.17
C GLY A 109 -3.90 12.19 -4.53
N ILE A 110 -3.74 10.88 -4.79
CA ILE A 110 -3.17 10.34 -6.03
C ILE A 110 -4.22 9.73 -6.97
N LYS A 111 -5.50 9.73 -6.59
CA LYS A 111 -6.60 9.12 -7.36
C LYS A 111 -6.64 9.62 -8.81
N ASP A 112 -6.37 10.91 -9.04
CA ASP A 112 -6.38 11.51 -10.38
C ASP A 112 -5.13 11.20 -11.23
N LEU A 113 -4.14 10.52 -10.65
CA LEU A 113 -2.92 10.06 -11.33
C LEU A 113 -3.00 8.60 -11.83
N ILE A 114 -3.92 7.82 -11.24
CA ILE A 114 -4.12 6.40 -11.54
C ILE A 114 -5.05 6.26 -12.74
#